data_AF-A0A2V6A5L9-F1
#
_entry.id   AF-A0A2V6A5L9-F1
#
_cell.length_a   1.000
_cell.length_b   1.000
_cell.length_c   1.000
_cell.angle_alpha   90.00
_cell.angle_beta   90.00
_cell.angle_gamma   90.00
#
_symmetry.space_group_name_H-M   'P 1'
#
loop_
_entity.id
_entity.type
_entity.pdbx_description
1 polymer ?
#
loop_
_entity_poly.entity_id
_entity_poly.type
_entity_poly.pdbx_seq_one_letter_code
_entity_poly.pdbx_strand_id
1 'polypeptide(L)'
;MRRFVISTLLLLSAADLGWSQVDVPSSKAQSLPMYRPILLGTGPDSLVNRIDAAGLVQQGQKDAAVMFSCAVKKDGTVNSVSTYRGTAEILKKLNLAVNPKMIPAINNHMAVDAIYYGTVILTIVKDKPRLRIFSNQEREELAKESDFVGPQPFWGGDSKFNGFHYPDKNTAPVKVDGSAELELKVDEKGNLLDLKLLSEQPPCLGFGDIAFEDMSKAKFIPAFRDGKPVACVVKLPIYYKAPTF
;
A
#
# COMPACT_ATOMS: atom_id res chain seq x y z
N MET A 1 -92.00 -39.02 -6.76
CA MET A 1 -91.88 -38.04 -5.66
C MET A 1 -90.40 -37.98 -5.29
N ARG A 2 -89.61 -36.90 -5.28
CA ARG A 2 -89.74 -35.43 -5.15
C ARG A 2 -88.52 -34.83 -5.90
N ARG A 3 -88.71 -33.82 -6.76
CA ARG A 3 -88.36 -32.37 -6.58
C ARG A 3 -86.86 -32.07 -6.33
N PHE A 4 -86.16 -31.43 -7.28
CA PHE A 4 -85.89 -29.96 -7.40
C PHE A 4 -85.14 -29.39 -6.17
N VAL A 5 -84.20 -28.44 -6.19
CA VAL A 5 -83.41 -27.68 -7.17
C VAL A 5 -82.30 -26.95 -6.36
N ILE A 6 -81.17 -26.66 -7.00
CA ILE A 6 -80.13 -25.61 -6.77
C ILE A 6 -80.18 -24.80 -5.45
N SER A 7 -79.06 -24.75 -4.71
CA SER A 7 -78.52 -23.53 -4.04
C SER A 7 -77.10 -23.80 -3.46
N THR A 8 -76.05 -23.08 -3.85
CA THR A 8 -75.56 -21.73 -3.47
C THR A 8 -74.58 -21.75 -2.27
N LEU A 9 -73.43 -21.10 -2.51
CA LEU A 9 -72.29 -20.71 -1.66
C LEU A 9 -72.45 -20.75 -0.13
N LEU A 10 -71.36 -21.13 0.54
CA LEU A 10 -70.88 -20.44 1.75
C LEU A 10 -69.34 -20.55 1.90
N LEU A 11 -68.78 -19.41 2.33
CA LEU A 11 -67.36 -19.05 2.48
C LEU A 11 -66.67 -19.60 3.74
N LEU A 12 -65.33 -19.45 3.72
CA LEU A 12 -64.39 -19.27 4.84
C LEU A 12 -63.83 -20.50 5.55
N SER A 13 -62.54 -20.78 5.31
CA SER A 13 -61.49 -20.50 6.30
C SER A 13 -60.10 -20.57 5.65
N ALA A 14 -59.33 -19.50 5.82
CA ALA A 14 -57.92 -19.45 5.50
C ALA A 14 -57.14 -20.30 6.50
N ALA A 15 -56.20 -21.10 6.01
CA ALA A 15 -55.12 -21.66 6.82
C ALA A 15 -53.81 -21.38 6.09
N ASP A 16 -52.94 -20.70 6.83
CA ASP A 16 -51.63 -20.19 6.42
C ASP A 16 -50.71 -21.27 5.84
N LEU A 17 -50.23 -21.02 4.63
CA LEU A 17 -48.96 -21.55 4.14
C LEU A 17 -48.10 -20.37 3.71
N GLY A 18 -47.77 -19.52 4.68
CA GLY A 18 -46.65 -18.60 4.57
C GLY A 18 -45.36 -19.40 4.49
N TRP A 19 -44.92 -19.69 3.27
CA TRP A 19 -43.55 -20.11 3.01
C TRP A 19 -42.63 -19.03 3.55
N SER A 20 -41.86 -19.42 4.57
CA SER A 20 -40.74 -18.66 5.11
C SER A 20 -39.73 -18.38 3.99
N GLN A 21 -39.91 -17.25 3.30
CA GLN A 21 -38.78 -16.56 2.70
C GLN A 21 -37.85 -16.18 3.86
N VAL A 22 -36.82 -17.00 4.07
CA VAL A 22 -35.65 -16.52 4.77
C VAL A 22 -35.05 -15.47 3.84
N ASP A 23 -35.39 -14.22 4.11
CA ASP A 23 -34.65 -13.07 3.60
C ASP A 23 -33.19 -13.30 4.02
N VAL A 24 -32.39 -13.82 3.08
CA VAL A 24 -30.94 -13.79 3.21
C VAL A 24 -30.59 -12.31 3.24
N PRO A 25 -30.06 -11.78 4.35
CA PRO A 25 -29.68 -10.38 4.38
C PRO A 25 -28.65 -10.17 3.28
N SER A 26 -29.01 -9.32 2.31
CA SER A 26 -28.09 -8.69 1.38
C SER A 26 -26.80 -8.37 2.11
N SER A 27 -25.67 -8.81 1.53
CA SER A 27 -24.33 -8.78 2.09
C SER A 27 -24.15 -7.64 3.09
N LYS A 28 -23.98 -7.98 4.39
CA LYS A 28 -23.42 -7.04 5.35
C LYS A 28 -22.21 -6.41 4.68
N ALA A 29 -22.21 -5.09 4.51
CA ALA A 29 -21.00 -4.34 4.26
C ALA A 29 -20.00 -4.82 5.31
N GLN A 30 -19.03 -5.63 4.89
CA GLN A 30 -18.08 -6.23 5.80
C GLN A 30 -17.36 -5.06 6.46
N SER A 31 -17.52 -4.92 7.78
CA SER A 31 -16.82 -3.89 8.54
C SER A 31 -15.34 -4.02 8.21
N LEU A 32 -14.73 -2.94 7.71
CA LEU A 32 -13.31 -2.92 7.37
C LEU A 32 -12.48 -3.41 8.58
N PRO A 33 -11.32 -4.05 8.39
CA PRO A 33 -10.53 -4.57 9.50
C PRO A 33 -9.99 -3.45 10.40
N MET A 34 -9.46 -3.80 11.57
CA MET A 34 -8.74 -2.84 12.42
C MET A 34 -7.55 -2.22 11.67
N TYR A 35 -6.79 -3.07 10.99
CA TYR A 35 -5.64 -2.68 10.18
C TYR A 35 -5.66 -3.42 8.84
N ARG A 36 -5.28 -2.71 7.77
CA ARG A 36 -4.87 -3.30 6.50
C ARG A 36 -3.82 -2.36 5.88
N PRO A 37 -2.67 -2.86 5.41
CA PRO A 37 -1.72 -2.03 4.70
C PRO A 37 -2.28 -1.66 3.32
N ILE A 38 -1.68 -0.67 2.67
CA ILE A 38 -1.82 -0.52 1.22
C ILE A 38 -1.33 -1.81 0.56
N LEU A 39 -2.12 -2.34 -0.36
CA LEU A 39 -1.76 -3.50 -1.16
C LEU A 39 -1.82 -3.15 -2.66
N LEU A 40 -1.04 -3.88 -3.44
CA LEU A 40 -1.13 -3.83 -4.89
C LEU A 40 -2.55 -4.24 -5.33
N GLY A 41 -3.09 -3.54 -6.33
CA GLY A 41 -4.35 -3.95 -6.96
C GLY A 41 -4.20 -5.30 -7.66
N THR A 42 -5.30 -6.04 -7.79
CA THR A 42 -5.36 -7.35 -8.49
C THR A 42 -6.09 -7.28 -9.83
N GLY A 43 -6.64 -6.12 -10.18
CA GLY A 43 -7.38 -5.91 -11.42
C GLY A 43 -6.49 -5.80 -12.67
N PRO A 44 -7.10 -5.65 -13.86
CA PRO A 44 -6.38 -5.44 -15.12
C PRO A 44 -5.45 -4.23 -15.06
N ASP A 45 -5.85 -3.19 -14.33
CA ASP A 45 -5.09 -1.96 -14.10
C ASP A 45 -4.02 -2.04 -12.99
N SER A 46 -3.75 -3.24 -12.46
CA SER A 46 -2.71 -3.44 -11.46
C SER A 46 -1.31 -3.06 -11.98
N LEU A 47 -0.43 -2.65 -11.07
CA LEU A 47 0.92 -2.21 -11.42
C LEU A 47 1.71 -3.27 -12.21
N VAL A 48 1.58 -4.55 -11.85
CA VAL A 48 2.31 -5.65 -12.51
C VAL A 48 1.93 -5.80 -13.98
N ASN A 49 0.64 -5.60 -14.32
CA ASN A 49 0.15 -5.72 -15.69
C ASN A 49 0.55 -4.53 -16.58
N ARG A 50 0.95 -3.42 -15.97
CA ARG A 50 1.37 -2.20 -16.67
C ARG A 50 2.86 -2.18 -17.02
N ILE A 51 3.63 -3.18 -16.58
CA ILE A 51 5.07 -3.28 -16.82
C ILE A 51 5.33 -4.30 -17.93
N ASP A 52 5.75 -3.83 -19.10
CA ASP A 52 6.17 -4.70 -20.22
C ASP A 52 7.58 -5.27 -19.97
N ALA A 53 7.65 -6.35 -19.19
CA ALA A 53 8.90 -7.01 -18.86
C ALA A 53 9.59 -7.64 -20.09
N ALA A 54 8.82 -8.06 -21.11
CA ALA A 54 9.38 -8.64 -22.33
C ALA A 54 10.05 -7.55 -23.19
N GLY A 55 9.36 -6.42 -23.39
CA GLY A 55 9.93 -5.26 -24.08
C GLY A 55 11.16 -4.72 -23.38
N LEU A 56 11.20 -4.72 -22.04
CA LEU A 56 12.40 -4.38 -21.27
C LEU A 56 13.59 -5.26 -21.65
N VAL A 57 13.43 -6.58 -21.61
CA VAL A 57 14.52 -7.52 -21.95
C VAL A 57 14.95 -7.40 -23.42
N GLN A 58 14.00 -7.24 -24.34
CA GLN A 58 14.31 -7.00 -25.77
C GLN A 58 15.14 -5.73 -25.99
N GLN A 59 14.96 -4.72 -25.13
CA GLN A 59 15.73 -3.48 -25.15
C GLN A 59 17.05 -3.57 -24.38
N GLY A 60 17.50 -4.78 -24.01
CA GLY A 60 18.78 -5.03 -23.37
C GLY A 60 18.75 -4.95 -21.84
N GLN A 61 17.58 -4.81 -21.23
CA GLN A 61 17.47 -4.81 -19.77
C GLN A 61 17.89 -6.16 -19.20
N LYS A 62 18.82 -6.14 -18.24
CA LYS A 62 19.25 -7.30 -17.45
C LYS A 62 18.54 -7.33 -16.09
N ASP A 63 18.97 -8.23 -15.21
CA ASP A 63 18.53 -8.27 -13.83
C ASP A 63 18.58 -6.90 -13.17
N ALA A 64 17.54 -6.59 -12.40
CA ALA A 64 17.39 -5.30 -11.77
C ALA A 64 16.48 -5.33 -10.55
N ALA A 65 16.77 -4.40 -9.63
CA ALA A 65 15.90 -4.02 -8.55
C ALA A 65 15.65 -2.52 -8.58
N VAL A 66 14.41 -2.11 -8.39
CA VAL A 66 14.02 -0.71 -8.24
C VAL A 66 13.15 -0.58 -7.01
N MET A 67 13.58 0.26 -6.07
CA MET A 67 12.77 0.64 -4.93
C MET A 67 11.94 1.86 -5.27
N PHE A 68 10.73 1.91 -4.73
CA PHE A 68 9.83 3.03 -4.92
C PHE A 68 8.94 3.24 -3.71
N SER A 69 8.45 4.47 -3.57
CA SER A 69 7.43 4.83 -2.61
C SER A 69 6.31 5.60 -3.29
N CYS A 70 5.07 5.39 -2.85
CA CYS A 70 3.89 6.07 -3.36
C CYS A 70 3.11 6.72 -2.21
N ALA A 71 2.65 7.95 -2.41
CA ALA A 71 1.55 8.48 -1.60
C ALA A 71 0.23 7.95 -2.17
N VAL A 72 -0.51 7.16 -1.40
CA VAL A 72 -1.77 6.55 -1.83
C VAL A 72 -2.91 7.14 -1.01
N LYS A 73 -3.94 7.61 -1.71
CA LYS A 73 -5.16 8.15 -1.12
C LYS A 73 -6.03 7.04 -0.53
N LYS A 74 -6.91 7.41 0.40
CA LYS A 74 -7.92 6.54 1.01
C LYS A 74 -8.89 5.89 0.01
N ASP A 75 -8.99 6.42 -1.21
CA ASP A 75 -9.76 5.84 -2.30
C ASP A 75 -8.93 4.86 -3.17
N GLY A 76 -7.64 4.68 -2.89
CA GLY A 76 -6.70 3.83 -3.63
C GLY A 76 -5.97 4.52 -4.79
N THR A 77 -6.19 5.82 -5.01
CA THR A 77 -5.51 6.59 -6.07
C THR A 77 -4.09 6.94 -5.67
N VAL A 78 -3.15 6.91 -6.62
CA VAL A 78 -1.74 7.25 -6.38
C VAL A 78 -1.52 8.73 -6.69
N ASN A 79 -1.08 9.49 -5.69
CA ASN A 79 -0.86 10.94 -5.79
C ASN A 79 0.54 11.33 -6.25
N SER A 80 1.53 10.58 -5.80
CA SER A 80 2.93 10.82 -6.13
C SER A 80 3.69 9.51 -6.03
N VAL A 81 4.76 9.41 -6.84
CA VAL A 81 5.70 8.30 -6.79
C VAL A 81 7.11 8.83 -6.79
N SER A 82 7.94 8.24 -5.95
CA SER A 82 9.38 8.44 -5.93
C SER A 82 10.04 7.09 -6.16
N THR A 83 11.03 7.06 -7.03
CA THR A 83 11.79 5.85 -7.33
C THR A 83 13.26 6.10 -6.98
N TYR A 84 13.93 5.10 -6.41
CA TYR A 84 15.32 5.22 -5.97
C TYR A 84 16.03 3.86 -5.99
N ARG A 85 17.37 3.92 -5.87
CA ARG A 85 18.26 2.76 -5.90
C ARG A 85 17.99 1.81 -7.10
N GLY A 86 17.79 2.40 -8.28
CA GLY A 86 17.64 1.72 -9.58
C GLY A 86 18.45 2.40 -10.67
N THR A 87 18.64 1.75 -11.83
CA THR A 87 19.31 2.38 -12.98
C THR A 87 18.35 3.31 -13.74
N ALA A 88 18.86 4.41 -14.30
CA ALA A 88 18.08 5.48 -14.92
C ALA A 88 17.09 5.00 -16.01
N GLU A 89 17.45 3.97 -16.77
CA GLU A 89 16.60 3.44 -17.85
C GLU A 89 15.38 2.66 -17.34
N ILE A 90 15.52 1.94 -16.22
CA ILE A 90 14.43 1.17 -15.61
C ILE A 90 13.47 2.12 -14.92
N LEU A 91 14.01 3.12 -14.22
CA LEU A 91 13.25 4.16 -13.53
C LEU A 91 12.36 4.93 -14.50
N LYS A 92 12.89 5.28 -15.69
CA LYS A 92 12.11 5.99 -16.73
C LYS A 92 10.96 5.16 -17.29
N LYS A 93 11.15 3.85 -17.46
CA LYS A 93 10.12 2.94 -18.00
C LYS A 93 9.08 2.53 -16.97
N LEU A 94 9.49 2.40 -15.70
CA LEU A 94 8.57 2.17 -14.57
C LEU A 94 7.74 3.41 -14.25
N ASN A 95 8.30 4.62 -14.36
CA ASN A 95 7.60 5.88 -14.09
C ASN A 95 6.41 6.16 -15.05
N LEU A 96 6.38 5.55 -16.23
CA LEU A 96 5.28 5.74 -17.21
C LEU A 96 4.06 4.84 -16.93
N ALA A 97 4.19 3.83 -16.07
CA ALA A 97 3.09 2.95 -15.66
C ALA A 97 2.21 3.53 -14.52
N VAL A 98 2.57 4.71 -14.03
CA VAL A 98 2.25 5.18 -12.67
C VAL A 98 0.92 5.94 -12.62
N ASN A 99 -0.16 5.18 -12.59
CA ASN A 99 -1.32 5.50 -11.75
C ASN A 99 -2.13 4.22 -11.48
N PRO A 100 -1.51 3.15 -10.94
CA PRO A 100 -2.25 1.93 -10.65
C PRO A 100 -3.30 2.22 -9.58
N LYS A 101 -4.46 1.58 -9.70
CA LYS A 101 -5.41 1.58 -8.59
C LYS A 101 -4.88 0.62 -7.52
N MET A 102 -4.56 1.16 -6.35
CA MET A 102 -4.10 0.40 -5.19
C MET A 102 -5.29 0.05 -4.30
N ILE A 103 -5.14 -0.99 -3.48
CA ILE A 103 -6.08 -1.26 -2.38
C ILE A 103 -5.67 -0.34 -1.22
N PRO A 104 -6.55 0.54 -0.72
CA PRO A 104 -6.18 1.54 0.28
C PRO A 104 -5.91 0.91 1.65
N ALA A 105 -5.03 1.57 2.41
CA ALA A 105 -4.80 1.26 3.82
C ALA A 105 -6.06 1.51 4.65
N ILE A 106 -6.23 0.67 5.68
CA ILE A 106 -7.26 0.80 6.69
C ILE A 106 -6.60 0.95 8.05
N ASN A 107 -7.04 1.95 8.81
CA ASN A 107 -6.75 2.12 10.22
C ASN A 107 -8.06 2.36 10.97
N ASN A 108 -8.25 1.67 12.10
CA ASN A 108 -9.43 1.82 12.94
C ASN A 108 -10.73 1.75 12.13
N HIS A 109 -10.85 0.71 11.29
CA HIS A 109 -12.03 0.45 10.45
C HIS A 109 -12.31 1.53 9.39
N MET A 110 -11.38 2.46 9.13
CA MET A 110 -11.53 3.54 8.15
C MET A 110 -10.39 3.53 7.14
N ALA A 111 -10.70 3.87 5.89
CA ALA A 111 -9.66 4.06 4.88
C ALA A 111 -8.89 5.36 5.14
N VAL A 112 -7.57 5.29 5.02
CA VAL A 112 -6.65 6.42 5.28
C VAL A 112 -5.71 6.64 4.09
N ASP A 113 -5.26 7.88 3.93
CA ASP A 113 -4.13 8.18 3.05
C ASP A 113 -2.87 7.61 3.72
N ALA A 114 -1.97 6.98 2.96
CA ALA A 114 -0.73 6.41 3.52
C ALA A 114 0.41 6.33 2.50
N ILE A 115 1.63 6.10 2.99
CA ILE A 115 2.79 5.85 2.14
C ILE A 115 2.96 4.35 1.93
N TYR A 116 2.98 3.93 0.67
CA TYR A 116 3.36 2.58 0.27
C TYR A 116 4.85 2.55 -0.06
N TYR A 117 5.55 1.53 0.42
CA TYR A 117 6.93 1.23 0.04
C TYR A 117 6.97 -0.10 -0.71
N GLY A 118 7.63 -0.12 -1.86
CA GLY A 118 7.75 -1.34 -2.65
C GLY A 118 9.07 -1.48 -3.35
N THR A 119 9.31 -2.70 -3.83
CA THR A 119 10.47 -3.08 -4.63
C THR A 119 10.01 -3.86 -5.85
N VAL A 120 10.38 -3.40 -7.04
CA VAL A 120 10.25 -4.16 -8.29
C VAL A 120 11.55 -4.93 -8.50
N ILE A 121 11.46 -6.24 -8.70
CA ILE A 121 12.59 -7.09 -9.06
C ILE A 121 12.29 -7.72 -10.43
N LEU A 122 13.19 -7.48 -11.39
CA LEU A 122 13.21 -8.13 -12.69
C LEU A 122 14.40 -9.10 -12.71
N THR A 123 14.14 -10.36 -13.03
CA THR A 123 15.16 -11.41 -13.19
C THR A 123 15.00 -12.11 -14.53
N ILE A 124 16.10 -12.47 -15.19
CA ILE A 124 16.08 -13.27 -16.43
C ILE A 124 16.32 -14.73 -16.05
N VAL A 125 15.30 -15.57 -16.24
CA VAL A 125 15.38 -17.01 -15.94
C VAL A 125 15.19 -17.78 -17.25
N LYS A 126 16.27 -18.41 -17.74
CA LYS A 126 16.27 -19.16 -19.02
C LYS A 126 15.70 -18.30 -20.17
N ASP A 127 16.27 -17.10 -20.32
CA ASP A 127 15.89 -16.08 -21.34
C ASP A 127 14.45 -15.56 -21.24
N LYS A 128 13.74 -15.87 -20.15
CA LYS A 128 12.39 -15.34 -19.89
C LYS A 128 12.42 -14.31 -18.76
N PRO A 129 11.79 -13.14 -18.93
CA PRO A 129 11.66 -12.17 -17.86
C PRO A 129 10.74 -12.71 -16.76
N ARG A 130 11.17 -12.55 -15.52
CA ARG A 130 10.37 -12.78 -14.33
C ARG A 130 10.35 -11.51 -13.52
N LEU A 131 9.21 -10.83 -13.54
CA LEU A 131 8.93 -9.61 -12.80
C LEU A 131 8.21 -9.96 -11.49
N ARG A 132 8.65 -9.37 -10.39
CA ARG A 132 7.98 -9.44 -9.08
C ARG A 132 7.91 -8.05 -8.46
N ILE A 133 6.86 -7.82 -7.69
CA ILE A 133 6.69 -6.59 -6.92
C ILE A 133 6.46 -6.99 -5.48
N PHE A 134 7.30 -6.50 -4.58
CA PHE A 134 7.22 -6.72 -3.15
C PHE A 134 6.75 -5.44 -2.46
N SER A 135 5.96 -5.59 -1.39
CA SER A 135 5.45 -4.48 -0.56
C SER A 135 6.36 -4.19 0.65
N ASN A 136 7.66 -4.38 0.45
CA ASN A 136 8.71 -4.05 1.42
C ASN A 136 10.02 -3.73 0.67
N GLN A 137 11.02 -3.29 1.43
CA GLN A 137 12.35 -2.94 0.92
C GLN A 137 13.48 -3.59 1.73
N GLU A 138 13.13 -4.50 2.65
CA GLU A 138 14.09 -5.17 3.51
C GLU A 138 14.86 -6.22 2.71
N ARG A 139 16.17 -6.03 2.54
CA ARG A 139 17.01 -6.90 1.71
C ARG A 139 16.89 -8.38 2.09
N GLU A 140 16.78 -8.67 3.39
CA GLU A 140 16.63 -10.05 3.87
C GLU A 140 15.27 -10.67 3.52
N GLU A 141 14.20 -9.88 3.54
CA GLU A 141 12.86 -10.34 3.16
C GLU A 141 12.76 -10.50 1.64
N LEU A 142 13.34 -9.57 0.88
CA LEU A 142 13.42 -9.64 -0.58
C LEU A 142 14.21 -10.88 -1.04
N ALA A 143 15.32 -11.22 -0.38
CA ALA A 143 16.11 -12.41 -0.70
C ALA A 143 15.36 -13.72 -0.45
N LYS A 144 14.46 -13.74 0.55
CA LYS A 144 13.57 -14.86 0.85
C LYS A 144 12.34 -14.90 -0.05
N GLU A 145 12.13 -13.86 -0.86
CA GLU A 145 10.90 -13.63 -1.62
C GLU A 145 9.63 -13.76 -0.74
N SER A 146 9.72 -13.28 0.51
CA SER A 146 8.66 -13.46 1.51
C SER A 146 7.43 -12.61 1.24
N ASP A 147 6.35 -12.91 1.96
CA ASP A 147 5.09 -12.16 1.92
C ASP A 147 5.07 -10.95 2.88
N PHE A 148 6.23 -10.59 3.46
CA PHE A 148 6.34 -9.50 4.41
C PHE A 148 5.92 -8.17 3.77
N VAL A 149 5.04 -7.44 4.46
CA VAL A 149 4.67 -6.07 4.12
C VAL A 149 5.24 -5.14 5.19
N GLY A 150 6.02 -4.15 4.78
CA GLY A 150 6.63 -3.19 5.71
C GLY A 150 5.58 -2.28 6.38
N PRO A 151 5.93 -1.65 7.52
CA PRO A 151 5.05 -0.69 8.17
C PRO A 151 4.87 0.54 7.28
N GLN A 152 3.70 1.19 7.38
CA GLN A 152 3.33 2.31 6.52
C GLN A 152 2.88 3.52 7.33
N PRO A 153 3.55 4.68 7.25
CA PRO A 153 3.05 5.90 7.85
C PRO A 153 1.78 6.34 7.12
N PHE A 154 0.84 6.92 7.85
CA PHE A 154 -0.48 7.27 7.34
C PHE A 154 -0.93 8.65 7.83
N TRP A 155 -1.83 9.32 7.12
CA TRP A 155 -2.34 10.62 7.54
C TRP A 155 -3.63 10.49 8.34
N GLY A 156 -3.78 11.39 9.32
CA GLY A 156 -4.97 11.50 10.15
C GLY A 156 -5.05 10.43 11.24
N GLY A 157 -6.23 10.32 11.85
CA GLY A 157 -6.45 9.45 13.00
C GLY A 157 -5.47 9.76 14.14
N ASP A 158 -4.79 8.73 14.63
CA ASP A 158 -3.78 8.81 15.68
C ASP A 158 -2.33 8.79 15.15
N SER A 159 -2.11 8.85 13.82
CA SER A 159 -0.76 8.75 13.25
C SER A 159 0.16 9.90 13.61
N LYS A 160 -0.32 11.13 13.74
CA LYS A 160 0.53 12.35 13.88
C LYS A 160 1.56 12.56 12.75
N PHE A 161 1.64 11.68 11.76
CA PHE A 161 2.45 11.88 10.56
C PHE A 161 1.82 12.97 9.69
N ASN A 162 2.63 13.97 9.35
CA ASN A 162 2.17 15.16 8.64
C ASN A 162 2.77 15.27 7.22
N GLY A 163 3.46 14.24 6.76
CA GLY A 163 4.15 14.22 5.48
C GLY A 163 5.66 14.40 5.62
N PHE A 164 6.34 14.41 4.47
CA PHE A 164 7.78 14.61 4.39
C PHE A 164 8.10 16.07 4.14
N HIS A 165 8.93 16.67 4.98
CA HIS A 165 9.37 18.05 4.84
C HIS A 165 10.77 18.12 4.25
N TYR A 166 10.95 18.98 3.24
CA TYR A 166 12.27 19.24 2.69
C TYR A 166 13.05 20.17 3.65
N PRO A 167 14.37 19.97 3.87
CA PRO A 167 15.15 20.81 4.77
C PRO A 167 15.05 22.31 4.44
N ASP A 168 15.05 23.16 5.47
CA ASP A 168 14.95 24.61 5.24
C ASP A 168 16.18 25.18 4.52
N LYS A 169 16.06 26.42 4.02
CA LYS A 169 17.13 27.09 3.27
C LYS A 169 18.38 27.41 4.11
N ASN A 170 18.25 27.47 5.44
CA ASN A 170 19.38 27.75 6.32
C ASN A 170 20.25 26.49 6.48
N THR A 171 19.62 25.32 6.41
CA THR A 171 20.25 24.01 6.58
C THR A 171 20.72 23.43 5.24
N ALA A 172 19.90 23.56 4.19
CA ALA A 172 20.23 23.16 2.81
C ALA A 172 20.28 24.40 1.90
N PRO A 173 21.38 25.17 1.90
CA PRO A 173 21.50 26.40 1.10
C PRO A 173 21.48 26.13 -0.41
N VAL A 174 21.89 24.93 -0.82
CA VAL A 174 21.81 24.45 -2.20
C VAL A 174 20.67 23.45 -2.31
N LYS A 175 19.73 23.73 -3.22
CA LYS A 175 18.65 22.79 -3.55
C LYS A 175 19.23 21.60 -4.30
N VAL A 176 19.21 20.43 -3.70
CA VAL A 176 19.70 19.17 -4.27
C VAL A 176 18.73 18.06 -3.91
N ASP A 177 18.69 17.02 -4.73
CA ASP A 177 18.01 15.81 -4.29
C ASP A 177 18.76 15.21 -3.09
N GLY A 178 18.00 14.63 -2.16
CA GLY A 178 18.56 14.07 -0.94
C GLY A 178 17.84 12.82 -0.48
N SER A 179 18.43 12.13 0.49
CA SER A 179 17.84 10.96 1.11
C SER A 179 18.34 10.78 2.53
N ALA A 180 17.53 10.13 3.36
CA ALA A 180 17.90 9.66 4.68
C ALA A 180 17.49 8.19 4.82
N GLU A 181 18.30 7.39 5.50
CA GLU A 181 17.97 6.01 5.84
C GLU A 181 17.74 5.93 7.35
N LEU A 182 16.53 5.54 7.74
CA LEU A 182 16.14 5.39 9.15
C LEU A 182 15.98 3.91 9.50
N GLU A 183 16.39 3.50 10.69
CA GLU A 183 15.98 2.24 11.30
C GLU A 183 14.76 2.51 12.19
N LEU A 184 13.66 1.80 11.95
CA LEU A 184 12.44 1.90 12.72
C LEU A 184 12.15 0.58 13.41
N LYS A 185 11.79 0.64 14.69
CA LYS A 185 11.19 -0.47 15.43
C LYS A 185 9.73 -0.17 15.69
N VAL A 186 8.83 -1.01 15.19
CA VAL A 186 7.38 -0.81 15.28
C VAL A 186 6.74 -2.06 15.88
N ASP A 187 5.77 -1.90 16.77
CA ASP A 187 5.01 -3.02 17.36
C ASP A 187 3.84 -3.49 16.48
N GLU A 188 3.17 -4.58 16.86
CA GLU A 188 2.03 -5.12 16.09
C GLU A 188 0.79 -4.20 16.06
N LYS A 189 0.78 -3.12 16.84
CA LYS A 189 -0.28 -2.09 16.86
C LYS A 189 0.12 -0.83 16.09
N GLY A 190 1.32 -0.82 15.49
CA GLY A 190 1.85 0.28 14.71
C GLY A 190 2.51 1.38 15.55
N ASN A 191 2.74 1.18 16.84
CA ASN A 191 3.45 2.16 17.66
C ASN A 191 4.95 2.12 17.38
N LEU A 192 5.55 3.30 17.20
CA LEU A 192 6.99 3.45 17.09
C LEU A 192 7.63 3.24 18.47
N LEU A 193 8.53 2.25 18.58
CA LEU A 193 9.24 1.89 19.79
C LEU A 193 10.67 2.43 19.82
N ASP A 194 11.31 2.53 18.66
CA ASP A 194 12.67 3.04 18.49
C ASP A 194 12.84 3.61 17.07
N LEU A 195 13.67 4.65 16.97
CA LEU A 195 13.98 5.33 15.71
C LEU A 195 15.45 5.74 15.71
N LYS A 196 16.18 5.39 14.67
CA LYS A 196 17.59 5.79 14.50
C LYS A 196 17.84 6.29 13.10
N LEU A 197 18.59 7.38 12.99
CA LEU A 197 19.20 7.80 11.72
C LEU A 197 20.42 6.91 11.44
N LEU A 198 20.43 6.23 10.29
CA LEU A 198 21.56 5.39 9.86
C LEU A 198 22.52 6.15 8.95
N SER A 199 21.97 6.90 7.99
CA SER A 199 22.75 7.70 7.05
C SER A 199 21.90 8.78 6.40
N GLU A 200 22.56 9.79 5.84
CA GLU A 200 21.95 10.77 4.94
C GLU A 200 22.88 11.01 3.75
N GLN A 201 22.28 11.43 2.64
CA GLN A 201 22.99 11.79 1.42
C GLN A 201 22.28 12.96 0.74
N PRO A 202 22.98 14.05 0.38
CA PRO A 202 24.35 14.37 0.76
C PRO A 202 24.53 14.55 2.27
N PRO A 203 25.73 14.28 2.82
CA PRO A 203 25.99 14.46 4.24
C PRO A 203 25.93 15.93 4.65
N CYS A 204 25.50 16.16 5.89
CA CYS A 204 25.43 17.45 6.58
C CYS A 204 24.49 18.49 5.92
N LEU A 205 23.44 18.04 5.23
CA LEU A 205 22.42 18.92 4.62
C LEU A 205 21.05 18.84 5.32
N GLY A 206 20.97 18.16 6.47
CA GLY A 206 19.77 18.14 7.31
C GLY A 206 18.64 17.24 6.82
N PHE A 207 18.90 16.38 5.83
CA PHE A 207 17.92 15.38 5.37
C PHE A 207 17.66 14.34 6.45
N GLY A 208 18.71 13.94 7.19
CA GLY A 208 18.58 13.02 8.31
C GLY A 208 17.73 13.58 9.45
N ASP A 209 17.98 14.83 9.83
CA ASP A 209 17.27 15.50 10.93
C ASP A 209 15.77 15.65 10.61
N ILE A 210 15.45 16.12 9.40
CA ILE A 210 14.05 16.32 9.02
C ILE A 210 13.31 14.98 8.86
N ALA A 211 13.97 13.96 8.30
CA ALA A 211 13.41 12.62 8.20
C ALA A 211 13.13 12.01 9.59
N PHE A 212 14.06 12.22 10.53
CA PHE A 212 13.89 11.79 11.91
C PHE A 212 12.71 12.53 12.56
N GLU A 213 12.62 13.85 12.40
CA GLU A 213 11.52 14.65 12.95
C GLU A 213 10.16 14.18 12.41
N ASP A 214 10.04 14.03 11.09
CA ASP A 214 8.83 13.60 10.39
C ASP A 214 8.30 12.26 10.90
N MET A 215 9.21 11.34 11.27
CA MET A 215 8.88 10.00 11.73
C MET A 215 8.78 9.86 13.25
N SER A 216 9.46 10.69 14.03
CA SER A 216 9.63 10.54 15.49
C SER A 216 8.32 10.44 16.30
N LYS A 217 7.25 11.02 15.77
CA LYS A 217 5.92 11.04 16.41
C LYS A 217 4.90 10.18 15.67
N ALA A 218 5.28 9.59 14.55
CA ALA A 218 4.39 8.87 13.67
C ALA A 218 3.91 7.55 14.29
N LYS A 219 2.63 7.25 14.11
CA LYS A 219 2.09 5.89 14.21
C LYS A 219 1.93 5.31 12.82
N PHE A 220 2.07 4.00 12.71
CA PHE A 220 2.09 3.30 11.45
C PHE A 220 0.88 2.38 11.33
N ILE A 221 0.50 2.06 10.09
CA ILE A 221 -0.08 0.74 9.84
C ILE A 221 1.05 -0.27 10.13
N PRO A 222 0.84 -1.26 11.02
CA PRO A 222 1.90 -2.20 11.39
C PRO A 222 2.39 -2.98 10.18
N ALA A 223 3.56 -3.61 10.32
CA ALA A 223 4.01 -4.58 9.34
C ALA A 223 3.11 -5.82 9.34
N PHE A 224 3.11 -6.58 8.23
CA PHE A 224 2.31 -7.79 8.10
C PHE A 224 3.16 -8.98 7.67
N ARG A 225 2.78 -10.16 8.19
CA ARG A 225 3.23 -11.47 7.72
C ARG A 225 2.04 -12.44 7.78
N ASP A 226 1.85 -13.23 6.75
CA ASP A 226 0.73 -14.15 6.56
C ASP A 226 -0.64 -13.49 6.81
N GLY A 227 -0.77 -12.24 6.37
CA GLY A 227 -1.97 -11.41 6.55
C GLY A 227 -2.23 -10.95 7.99
N LYS A 228 -1.29 -11.14 8.93
CA LYS A 228 -1.42 -10.71 10.33
C LYS A 228 -0.46 -9.57 10.67
N PRO A 229 -0.86 -8.60 11.49
CA PRO A 229 0.04 -7.60 12.04
C PRO A 229 1.18 -8.24 12.84
N VAL A 230 2.40 -7.76 12.65
CA VAL A 230 3.59 -8.23 13.37
C VAL A 230 4.46 -7.04 13.78
N ALA A 231 5.17 -7.17 14.90
CA ALA A 231 6.24 -6.27 15.25
C ALA A 231 7.43 -6.45 14.28
N CYS A 232 8.16 -5.37 13.99
CA CYS A 232 9.28 -5.41 13.05
C CYS A 232 10.39 -4.41 13.42
N VAL A 233 11.58 -4.68 12.88
CA VAL A 233 12.67 -3.71 12.75
C VAL A 233 12.98 -3.61 11.25
N VAL A 234 12.90 -2.41 10.68
CA VAL A 234 13.05 -2.17 9.23
C VAL A 234 13.95 -0.97 8.97
N LYS A 235 14.60 -0.95 7.81
CA LYS A 235 15.37 0.18 7.29
C LYS A 235 14.59 0.88 6.20
N LEU A 236 14.13 2.10 6.50
CA LEU A 236 13.29 2.88 5.62
C LEU A 236 14.10 4.02 4.97
N PRO A 237 14.33 3.96 3.66
CA PRO A 237 14.86 5.09 2.92
C PRO A 237 13.75 6.11 2.63
N ILE A 238 14.01 7.36 2.98
CA ILE A 238 13.17 8.52 2.66
C ILE A 238 13.93 9.35 1.63
N TYR A 239 13.26 9.68 0.52
CA TYR A 239 13.85 10.43 -0.59
C TYR A 239 13.18 11.79 -0.73
N TYR A 240 14.01 12.80 -0.99
CA TYR A 240 13.63 14.19 -1.14
C TYR A 240 14.00 14.65 -2.54
N LYS A 241 13.00 15.10 -3.30
CA LYS A 241 13.24 15.80 -4.56
C LYS A 241 13.45 17.29 -4.29
N ALA A 242 14.47 17.88 -4.90
CA ALA A 242 14.70 19.32 -4.82
C ALA A 242 13.45 20.09 -5.30
N PRO A 243 12.93 21.06 -4.53
CA PRO A 243 11.78 21.86 -4.94
C PRO A 243 12.11 22.68 -6.20
N THR A 244 11.37 22.43 -7.29
CA THR A 244 11.43 23.25 -8.50
C THR A 244 10.93 24.67 -8.20
N PHE A 245 11.45 25.66 -8.92
CA PHE A 245 11.00 27.05 -8.83
C PHE A 245 9.60 27.22 -9.42
#